data_AF-A0A379PKN7-F1
#
_entry.id   AF-A0A379PKN7-F1
#
_cell.length_a   1.000
_cell.length_b   1.000
_cell.length_c   1.000
_cell.angle_alpha   90.00
_cell.angle_beta   90.00
_cell.angle_gamma   90.00
#
_symmetry.space_group_name_H-M   'P 1'
#
loop_
_entity.id
_entity.type
_entity.pdbx_description
1 polymer ?
#
loop_
_entity_poly.entity_id
_entity_poly.type
_entity_poly.pdbx_seq_one_letter_code
_entity_poly.pdbx_strand_id
1 'polypeptide(L)' 'MEVIRLPEAKRGFVLLPRRWVVERSFAWAIRFRRLVKDYERYASTLADLHLVAFACIMLKQAAQLAAGP' A
#
# COMPACT_ATOMS: atom_id res chain seq x y z
N MET A 1 -8.30 -13.21 6.55
CA MET A 1 -8.72 -11.79 6.55
C MET A 1 -10.01 -11.71 7.32
N GLU A 2 -9.99 -11.04 8.47
CA GLU A 2 -11.20 -10.83 9.27
C GLU A 2 -11.85 -9.53 8.80
N VAL A 3 -13.05 -9.64 8.20
CA VAL A 3 -13.85 -8.47 7.82
C VAL A 3 -14.57 -8.01 9.08
N ILE A 4 -14.02 -6.98 9.73
CA ILE A 4 -14.65 -6.34 10.88
C ILE A 4 -15.93 -5.64 10.38
N ARG A 5 -17.08 -6.29 10.60
CA ARG A 5 -18.39 -5.68 10.34
C ARG A 5 -18.64 -4.64 11.43
N LEU A 6 -18.89 -3.39 11.05
CA LEU A 6 -19.23 -2.34 12.01
C LEU A 6 -20.57 -2.73 12.67
N PRO A 7 -20.62 -2.98 13.99
CA PRO A 7 -21.87 -3.23 14.66
C PRO A 7 -22.63 -1.91 14.68
N GLU A 8 -23.78 -1.90 14.01
CA GLU A 8 -24.67 -0.75 13.84
C GLU A 8 -24.16 0.36 12.90
N ALA A 9 -25.04 0.79 11.98
CA ALA A 9 -24.78 1.94 11.11
C ALA A 9 -24.76 3.22 11.97
N LYS A 10 -23.60 3.55 12.53
CA LYS A 10 -23.40 4.80 13.26
C LYS A 10 -23.78 5.97 12.36
N ARG A 11 -24.74 6.79 12.78
CA ARG A 11 -25.11 8.04 12.07
C ARG A 11 -23.94 9.01 12.15
N GLY A 12 -23.29 9.28 11.02
CA GLY A 12 -22.20 10.25 10.89
C GLY A 12 -20.89 9.66 10.36
N PHE A 13 -19.89 10.51 10.15
CA PHE A 13 -18.56 10.08 9.69
C PHE A 13 -17.75 9.50 10.86
N VAL A 14 -17.54 8.18 10.86
CA VAL A 14 -16.67 7.50 11.81
C VAL A 14 -15.31 7.26 11.17
N LEU A 15 -14.26 7.84 11.77
CA LEU A 15 -12.89 7.59 11.34
C LEU A 15 -12.48 6.15 11.68
N LEU A 16 -12.34 5.33 10.64
CA LEU A 16 -11.87 3.95 10.81
C LEU A 16 -10.34 3.92 10.85
N PRO A 17 -9.73 3.38 11.93
CA PRO A 17 -8.30 3.17 11.94
C PRO A 17 -7.93 2.22 10.79
N ARG A 18 -6.94 2.62 9.99
CA ARG A 18 -6.38 1.88 8.83
C ARG A 18 -7.21 1.86 7.54
N ARG A 19 -8.24 2.70 7.41
CA ARG A 19 -9.07 2.80 6.18
C ARG A 19 -8.29 2.95 4.88
N TRP A 20 -7.19 3.69 4.90
CA TRP A 20 -6.42 4.06 3.70
C TRP A 20 -5.12 3.28 3.52
N VAL A 21 -4.87 2.22 4.29
CA VAL A 21 -3.57 1.52 4.23
C VAL A 21 -3.33 0.93 2.84
N VAL A 22 -4.36 0.29 2.26
CA VAL A 22 -4.28 -0.32 0.92
C VAL A 22 -4.06 0.75 -0.16
N GLU A 23 -4.86 1.80 -0.15
CA GLU A 23 -4.77 2.88 -1.13
C GLU A 23 -3.43 3.63 -1.04
N ARG A 24 -2.88 3.80 0.17
CA ARG A 24 -1.57 4.43 0.38
C ARG A 24 -0.44 3.59 -0.22
N SER A 25 -0.52 2.26 -0.10
CA SER A 25 0.43 1.35 -0.75
C SER A 25 0.38 1.49 -2.27
N PHE A 26 -0.82 1.57 -2.86
CA PHE A 26 -0.99 1.82 -4.29
C PHE A 26 -0.49 3.21 -4.71
N ALA A 27 -0.70 4.24 -3.89
CA ALA A 27 -0.17 5.58 -4.14
C ALA A 27 1.36 5.60 -4.17
N TRP A 28 2.04 4.81 -3.33
CA TRP A 28 3.49 4.65 -3.42
C TRP A 28 3.93 3.89 -4.67
N ALA A 29 3.18 2.86 -5.06
CA ALA A 29 3.45 2.10 -6.28
C ALA A 29 3.35 2.96 -7.55
N ILE A 30 2.48 4.00 -7.57
CA ILE A 30 2.40 4.96 -8.69
C ILE A 30 3.72 5.68 -8.97
N ARG A 31 4.59 5.84 -7.98
CA ARG A 31 5.92 6.45 -8.17
C ARG A 31 6.83 5.59 -9.05
N PHE A 32 6.53 4.30 -9.17
CA PHE A 32 7.16 3.37 -10.10
C PHE A 32 6.26 3.20 -11.33
N ARG A 33 6.30 4.17 -12.26
CA ARG A 33 5.41 4.22 -13.44
C ARG A 33 5.37 2.93 -14.27
N ARG A 34 6.47 2.17 -14.31
CA ARG A 34 6.59 0.87 -14.99
C ARG A 34 5.68 -0.21 -14.38
N LEU A 35 5.51 -0.19 -13.05
CA LEU A 35 4.64 -1.13 -12.32
C LEU A 35 3.15 -0.93 -12.62
N VAL A 36 2.75 0.30 -12.94
CA VAL A 36 1.34 0.65 -13.21
C VAL A 36 0.97 0.47 -14.68
N LYS A 37 1.91 0.71 -15.61
CA LYS A 37 1.57 0.86 -17.04
C LYS A 37 1.70 -0.41 -17.87
N ASP A 38 2.57 -1.33 -17.49
CA ASP A 38 2.93 -2.49 -18.33
C ASP A 38 2.25 -3.81 -17.89
N TYR A 39 1.28 -3.75 -16.97
CA TYR A 39 0.68 -4.94 -16.34
C TYR A 39 0.01 -5.89 -17.33
N GLU A 40 -0.60 -5.33 -18.38
CA GLU A 40 -1.28 -6.11 -19.42
C GLU A 40 -0.31 -6.91 -20.30
N ARG A 41 0.96 -6.49 -20.39
CA ARG A 41 1.95 -7.12 -21.26
C ARG A 41 2.95 -8.00 -20.51
N TYR A 42 3.29 -7.64 -19.27
CA TYR A 42 4.37 -8.29 -18.52
C TYR A 42 3.99 -8.61 -17.07
N ALA A 43 2.83 -9.25 -16.87
CA ALA A 43 2.29 -9.54 -15.53
C ALA A 43 3.27 -10.28 -14.61
N SER A 44 3.99 -11.30 -15.11
CA SER A 44 4.94 -12.08 -14.31
C SER A 44 6.15 -11.25 -13.85
N THR A 45 6.83 -10.59 -14.79
CA THR A 45 7.98 -9.72 -14.48
C THR A 45 7.58 -8.56 -13.57
N LEU A 46 6.37 -8.02 -13.75
CA LEU A 46 5.91 -6.93 -12.90
C LEU A 46 5.57 -7.40 -11.50
N ALA A 47 5.04 -8.62 -11.31
CA ALA A 47 4.84 -9.19 -9.98
C ALA A 47 6.15 -9.25 -9.19
N ASP A 48 7.26 -9.66 -9.82
CA ASP A 48 8.58 -9.66 -9.19
C ASP A 48 9.06 -8.24 -8.86
N LEU A 49 8.83 -7.28 -9.77
CA LEU A 49 9.17 -5.88 -9.55
C LEU A 49 8.33 -5.23 -8.42
N HIS A 50 7.10 -5.71 -8.16
CA HIS A 50 6.30 -5.22 -7.02
C HIS A 50 7.02 -5.53 -5.72
N LEU A 51 7.55 -6.75 -5.56
CA LEU A 51 8.31 -7.15 -4.38
C LEU A 51 9.50 -6.22 -4.15
N VAL A 52 10.29 -5.96 -5.19
CA VAL A 52 11.47 -5.09 -5.13
C VAL A 52 11.07 -3.65 -4.77
N ALA A 53 10.03 -3.10 -5.40
CA ALA A 53 9.56 -1.75 -5.12
C ALA A 53 9.08 -1.60 -3.67
N PHE A 54 8.31 -2.56 -3.16
CA PHE A 54 7.88 -2.55 -1.76
C PHE A 54 9.07 -2.72 -0.81
N ALA A 55 10.05 -3.57 -1.13
CA ALA A 55 11.27 -3.69 -0.33
C ALA A 55 12.03 -2.34 -0.25
N CYS A 56 12.18 -1.62 -1.36
CA CYS A 56 12.78 -0.27 -1.36
C CYS A 56 12.01 0.72 -0.48
N ILE A 57 10.67 0.72 -0.55
CA ILE A 57 9.83 1.61 0.27
C ILE A 57 9.97 1.25 1.76
N MET A 58 9.89 -0.04 2.10
CA MET A 58 10.01 -0.51 3.47
C MET A 58 11.40 -0.24 4.04
N LEU A 59 12.47 -0.40 3.26
CA LEU A 59 13.83 -0.05 3.68
C LEU A 59 13.96 1.45 3.98
N LYS A 60 13.40 2.32 3.13
CA LYS A 60 13.36 3.76 3.41
C LYS A 60 12.60 4.06 4.71
N GLN A 61 11.45 3.44 4.91
CA GLN A 61 10.65 3.64 6.13
C GLN A 61 11.36 3.11 7.37
N ALA A 62 11.98 1.94 7.28
CA ALA A 62 12.78 1.35 8.35
C ALA A 62 13.97 2.25 8.71
N ALA A 63 14.66 2.81 7.71
CA ALA A 63 15.72 3.79 7.94
C ALA A 63 15.19 5.06 8.63
N GLN A 64 14.02 5.56 8.25
CA GLN A 64 13.41 6.71 8.94
C GLN A 64 12.97 6.39 10.37
N LEU A 65 12.47 5.18 10.63
CA LEU A 65 12.13 4.74 11.98
C LEU A 65 13.38 4.54 12.84
N ALA A 66 14.45 3.99 12.26
CA ALA A 66 15.75 3.80 12.92
C ALA A 66 16.47 5.13 13.18
N ALA A 67 16.28 6.12 12.32
CA ALA A 67 16.83 7.46 12.49
C ALA A 67 16.16 8.23 13.64
N GLY A 68 14.96 7.81 14.10
CA GLY A 68 14.21 8.47 15.18
C GLY A 68 13.81 9.92 14.85
N PRO A 69 12.94 10.55 15.65
CA PRO A 69 12.74 12.00 15.62
C PRO A 69 13.97 12.77 16.10
#